data_AF-A0A7V7JNY0-F1
#
_entry.id   AF-A0A7V7JNY0-F1
#
_cell.length_a   1.000
_cell.length_b   1.000
_cell.length_c   1.000
_cell.angle_alpha   90.00
_cell.angle_beta   90.00
_cell.angle_gamma   90.00
#
_symmetry.space_group_name_H-M   'P 1'
#
loop_
_entity.id
_entity.type
_entity.pdbx_description
1 polymer ?
#
loop_
_entity_poly.entity_id
_entity_poly.type
_entity_poly.pdbx_seq_one_letter_code
_entity_poly.pdbx_strand_id
1 'polypeptide(L)' 'MTELRKRIDEAAQAVKNVCSLEPGVGIILGTGLGALAKRIDVKARIAYADIPHFPTSTVDAHAGELVLG' A
#
# COMPACT_ATOMS: atom_id res chain seq x y z
N MET A 1 -16.06 -12.44 13.00
CA MET A 1 -15.60 -11.04 12.92
C MET A 1 -14.21 -10.82 13.53
N THR A 2 -13.70 -11.69 14.39
CA THR A 2 -12.38 -11.58 15.03
C THR A 2 -11.20 -11.77 14.06
N GLU A 3 -11.32 -12.71 13.12
CA GLU A 3 -10.22 -13.06 12.21
C GLU A 3 -9.88 -11.94 11.19
N LEU A 4 -10.89 -11.31 10.58
CA LEU A 4 -10.66 -10.21 9.64
C LEU A 4 -9.98 -9.01 10.32
N ARG A 5 -10.39 -8.69 11.56
CA ARG A 5 -9.76 -7.63 12.37
C ARG A 5 -8.27 -7.92 12.55
N LYS A 6 -7.93 -9.16 12.92
CA LYS A 6 -6.54 -9.60 13.12
C LYS A 6 -5.69 -9.42 11.86
N ARG A 7 -6.21 -9.81 10.69
CA ARG A 7 -5.50 -9.64 9.41
C ARG A 7 -5.27 -8.17 9.05
N ILE A 8 -6.26 -7.32 9.31
CA ILE A 8 -6.13 -5.87 9.10
C ILE A 8 -5.04 -5.30 10.01
N ASP A 9 -5.03 -5.69 11.29
CA ASP A 9 -4.03 -5.22 12.26
C ASP A 9 -2.61 -5.69 11.88
N GLU A 10 -2.45 -6.94 11.44
CA GLU A 10 -1.16 -7.49 10.97
C GLU A 10 -0.64 -6.75 9.72
N ALA A 11 -1.50 -6.49 8.74
CA ALA A 11 -1.13 -5.73 7.55
C ALA A 11 -0.77 -4.27 7.89
N ALA A 12 -1.58 -3.61 8.72
CA ALA A 12 -1.34 -2.24 9.16
C ALA A 12 -0.03 -2.13 9.95
N GLN A 13 0.28 -3.10 10.81
CA GLN A 13 1.52 -3.12 11.56
C GLN A 13 2.74 -3.29 10.67
N ALA A 14 2.66 -4.16 9.64
CA ALA A 14 3.74 -4.31 8.66
C ALA A 14 4.06 -2.99 7.94
N VAL A 15 3.03 -2.24 7.53
CA VAL A 15 3.20 -0.91 6.92
C VAL A 15 3.81 0.10 7.90
N LYS A 16 3.33 0.14 9.15
CA LYS A 16 3.85 1.04 10.20
C LYS A 16 5.32 0.76 10.56
N ASN A 17 5.76 -0.49 10.46
CA ASN A 17 7.16 -0.86 10.71
C ASN A 17 8.11 -0.29 9.64
N VAL A 18 7.62 -0.01 8.43
CA VAL A 18 8.41 0.60 7.35
C VAL A 18 8.36 2.13 7.43
N CYS A 19 7.21 2.71 7.75
CA CYS A 19 7.05 4.16 7.80
C CYS A 19 6.04 4.57 8.89
N SER A 20 6.43 5.54 9.71
CA SER A 20 5.60 6.09 10.79
C SER A 20 4.68 7.23 10.34
N LEU A 21 4.49 7.42 9.03
CA LEU A 21 3.59 8.44 8.49
C LEU A 21 2.14 8.09 8.85
N GLU A 22 1.38 9.07 9.32
CA GLU A 22 -0.06 8.97 9.54
C GLU A 22 -0.81 9.73 8.44
N PRO A 23 -1.11 9.09 7.30
CA PRO A 23 -1.74 9.76 6.17
C PRO A 23 -3.19 10.13 6.49
N GLY A 24 -3.58 11.38 6.19
CA GLY A 24 -4.97 11.83 6.28
C GLY A 24 -5.83 11.46 5.06
N VAL A 25 -5.21 11.03 3.96
CA VAL A 25 -5.87 10.72 2.69
C VAL A 25 -5.30 9.43 2.11
N GLY A 26 -6.18 8.58 1.58
CA GLY A 26 -5.82 7.40 0.77
C GLY A 26 -6.31 7.56 -0.66
N ILE A 27 -5.49 7.13 -1.63
CA ILE A 27 -5.82 7.19 -3.07
C ILE A 27 -5.57 5.81 -3.67
N ILE A 28 -6.52 5.31 -4.46
CA ILE A 28 -6.36 4.08 -5.26
C ILE A 28 -6.20 4.50 -6.73
N LEU A 29 -5.08 4.13 -7.34
CA LEU A 29 -4.79 4.45 -8.73
C LEU A 29 -5.24 3.32 -9.65
N GLY A 30 -6.23 3.60 -10.49
CA GLY A 30 -6.65 2.71 -11.57
C GLY A 30 -5.68 2.71 -12.76
N THR A 31 -6.01 1.92 -13.78
CA THR A 31 -5.23 1.81 -15.02
C THR A 31 -4.99 3.19 -15.64
N GLY A 32 -3.74 3.45 -16.04
CA GLY A 32 -3.33 4.72 -16.66
C GLY A 32 -3.06 5.88 -15.69
N LEU A 33 -3.34 5.72 -14.39
CA LEU A 33 -3.16 6.78 -13.38
C LEU A 33 -1.84 6.70 -12.60
N GLY A 34 -0.98 5.73 -12.91
CA GLY A 34 0.31 5.54 -12.21
C GLY A 34 1.27 6.74 -12.27
N ALA A 35 1.11 7.64 -13.24
CA ALA A 35 1.88 8.88 -13.31
C ALA A 35 1.60 9.83 -12.13
N LEU A 36 0.44 9.73 -11.47
CA LEU A 36 0.11 10.54 -10.29
C LEU A 36 1.02 10.19 -9.11
N ALA A 37 1.35 8.89 -8.92
CA ALA A 37 2.26 8.45 -7.87
C ALA A 37 3.66 9.08 -8.01
N LYS A 38 4.10 9.40 -9.24
CA LYS A 38 5.40 10.06 -9.49
C LYS A 38 5.47 11.51 -8.99
N ARG A 39 4.33 12.12 -8.63
CA ARG A 39 4.25 13.48 -8.09
C ARG A 39 4.23 13.52 -6.56
N ILE A 40 4.11 12.37 -5.91
CA ILE A 40 4.13 12.25 -4.45
C ILE A 40 5.57 12.40 -3.98
N ASP A 41 5.80 13.17 -2.92
CA ASP A 41 7.09 13.19 -2.21
C ASP A 41 7.21 11.91 -1.38
N VAL A 42 7.79 10.88 -1.99
CA VAL A 42 7.73 9.52 -1.45
C VAL A 42 8.63 9.36 -0.23
N LYS A 43 8.01 9.01 0.91
CA LYS A 43 8.68 8.62 2.16
C LYS A 43 8.98 7.12 2.20
N ALA A 44 8.09 6.30 1.65
CA ALA A 44 8.28 4.85 1.57
C ALA A 44 7.49 4.24 0.40
N ARG A 45 8.01 3.13 -0.13
CA ARG A 45 7.33 2.23 -1.06
C ARG A 45 7.38 0.83 -0.50
N ILE A 46 6.25 0.13 -0.52
CA ILE A 46 6.12 -1.22 0.01
C ILE A 46 5.47 -2.07 -1.07
N ALA A 47 6.14 -3.11 -1.55
CA ALA A 47 5.52 -4.03 -2.48
C ALA A 47 4.34 -4.74 -1.79
N TYR A 48 3.24 -4.96 -2.49
CA TYR A 48 2.08 -5.67 -1.93
C TYR A 48 2.44 -7.08 -1.43
N ALA A 49 3.45 -7.72 -2.04
CA ALA A 49 3.96 -9.01 -1.61
C ALA A 49 4.61 -8.99 -0.20
N ASP A 50 5.08 -7.83 0.26
CA ASP A 50 5.69 -7.65 1.57
C ASP A 50 4.65 -7.31 2.66
N ILE A 51 3.39 -7.08 2.27
CA ILE A 51 2.30 -6.78 3.19
C ILE A 51 1.50 -8.07 3.45
N PRO A 52 1.41 -8.56 4.70
CA PRO A 52 0.58 -9.72 5.02
C PRO A 52 -0.86 -9.55 4.53
N HIS A 53 -1.41 -10.61 3.95
CA HIS A 53 -2.80 -10.68 3.47
C HIS A 53 -3.15 -9.76 2.29
N PHE A 54 -2.18 -9.02 1.75
CA PHE A 54 -2.41 -8.20 0.56
C PHE A 54 -2.39 -9.07 -0.71
N PRO A 55 -3.27 -8.79 -1.69
CA PRO A 55 -3.25 -9.47 -2.97
C PRO A 55 -2.05 -9.00 -3.80
N THR A 56 -1.37 -9.93 -4.44
CA THR A 56 -0.32 -9.62 -5.43
C THR A 56 -0.98 -9.13 -6.72
N SER A 57 -0.47 -8.05 -7.31
CA SER A 57 -0.95 -7.61 -8.61
C SER A 57 -0.45 -8.55 -9.70
N THR A 58 -1.34 -8.98 -10.60
CA THR A 58 -1.02 -9.92 -11.69
C THR A 58 -1.02 -9.26 -13.07
N VAL A 59 -1.14 -7.92 -13.13
CA VAL A 59 -1.26 -7.15 -14.37
C VAL A 59 -0.10 -6.17 -14.47
N ASP A 60 0.65 -6.22 -15.57
CA ASP A 60 1.87 -5.43 -15.79
C ASP A 60 1.68 -3.90 -15.63
N ALA A 61 0.47 -3.40 -15.89
CA ALA A 61 0.14 -1.98 -15.78
C ALA A 61 -0.03 -1.49 -14.33
N HIS A 62 -0.08 -2.40 -13.35
CA HIS A 62 -0.21 -2.07 -11.93
C HIS A 62 1.10 -2.41 -11.21
N ALA A 63 1.80 -1.38 -10.74
CA ALA A 63 3.10 -1.54 -10.06
C ALA A 63 3.05 -2.43 -8.80
N GLY A 64 1.85 -2.65 -8.23
CA GLY A 64 1.68 -3.55 -7.10
C GLY A 64 2.38 -3.06 -5.83
N GLU A 65 2.42 -1.75 -5.61
CA GLU A 65 3.09 -1.12 -4.48
C GLU A 65 2.18 -0.13 -3.75
N LEU A 66 2.34 -0.07 -2.43
CA LEU A 66 1.80 0.97 -1.57
C LEU A 66 2.84 2.10 -1.45
N VAL A 67 2.46 3.30 -1.85
CA VAL A 67 3.30 4.50 -1.76
C VAL A 67 2.83 5.36 -0.61
N LEU A 68 3.75 5.76 0.27
CA LEU A 68 3.53 6.68 1.39
C LEU A 68 4.31 7.95 1.15
N GLY A 69 3.66 9.10 1.28
CA GLY A 69 4.22 10.43 1.08
C GLY A 69 3.25 11.52 1.52
#